data_AF-L7KFV7-F1
#
_entry.id   AF-L7KFV7-F1
#
_cell.length_a   1.000
_cell.length_b   1.000
_cell.length_c   1.000
_cell.angle_alpha   90.00
_cell.angle_beta   90.00
_cell.angle_gamma   90.00
#
_symmetry.space_group_name_H-M   'P 1'
#
loop_
_entity.id
_entity.type
_entity.pdbx_description
1 polymer ?
#
loop_
_entity_poly.entity_id
_entity_poly.type
_entity_poly.pdbx_seq_one_letter_code
_entity_poly.pdbx_strand_id
1 'polypeptide(L)'
;MTVLDTITHGRKSPRPVDDIPPLTRLFPLGLQHVMAMYAGAVAVPLIVGGAMVGAGQMRSDEIVHLITADLFVAGIATILQAVGFWRFGVRLPLMQGVTFAAVGPMITIGLNHGITAIYGSVIVCGVFMMLVAPIVGRLIRFFPPLVTGTIILIIGISLMSVAAGWFGGGTAKGADFGAPKAIGFGFLTLLIIILLERLGRQPSSASRSCSASSQER
;
A
#
# COMPACT_ATOMS: atom_id res chain seq x y z
N MET A 1 -1.97 14.39 -32.42
CA MET A 1 -1.91 15.09 -31.11
C MET A 1 -0.57 14.78 -30.46
N THR A 2 0.32 15.75 -30.46
CA THR A 2 1.72 15.60 -30.04
C THR A 2 1.81 15.47 -28.52
N VAL A 3 2.71 14.63 -28.01
CA VAL A 3 2.94 14.43 -26.57
C VAL A 3 3.12 15.75 -25.83
N LEU A 4 3.77 16.72 -26.47
CA LEU A 4 4.00 18.09 -25.95
C LEU A 4 2.70 18.86 -25.65
N ASP A 5 1.64 18.65 -26.43
CA ASP A 5 0.35 19.33 -26.24
C ASP A 5 -0.42 18.75 -25.04
N THR A 6 -0.35 17.43 -24.87
CA THR A 6 -0.89 16.75 -23.68
C THR A 6 -0.17 17.19 -22.40
N ILE A 7 1.15 17.44 -22.47
CA ILE A 7 1.96 17.88 -21.32
C ILE A 7 1.56 19.29 -20.84
N THR A 8 1.26 20.19 -21.78
CA THR A 8 1.03 21.61 -21.51
C THR A 8 -0.42 21.96 -21.24
N HIS A 9 -1.36 21.43 -22.02
CA HIS A 9 -2.79 21.78 -21.91
C HIS A 9 -3.64 20.70 -21.23
N GLY A 10 -3.08 19.51 -21.00
CA GLY A 10 -3.83 18.35 -20.53
C GLY A 10 -4.73 17.75 -21.62
N ARG A 11 -5.26 16.55 -21.37
CA ARG A 11 -6.19 15.85 -22.25
C ARG A 11 -7.51 15.65 -21.52
N LYS A 12 -8.60 16.16 -22.09
CA LYS A 12 -9.95 15.83 -21.65
C LYS A 12 -10.48 14.62 -22.42
N SER A 13 -11.07 13.67 -21.70
CA SER A 13 -11.68 12.44 -22.20
C SER A 13 -13.16 12.40 -21.80
N PRO A 14 -14.04 11.71 -22.55
CA PRO A 14 -15.42 11.48 -22.14
C PRO A 14 -15.55 10.76 -20.78
N ARG A 15 -14.51 10.03 -20.37
CA ARG A 15 -14.44 9.33 -19.09
C ARG A 15 -13.50 10.08 -18.14
N PRO A 16 -13.95 10.48 -16.93
CA PRO A 16 -13.13 11.21 -15.98
C PRO A 16 -11.82 10.50 -15.57
N VAL A 17 -11.79 9.15 -15.62
CA VAL A 17 -10.60 8.37 -15.30
C VAL A 17 -9.50 8.48 -16.37
N ASP A 18 -9.87 8.84 -17.60
CA ASP A 18 -8.96 8.99 -18.72
C ASP A 18 -8.52 10.46 -18.92
N ASP A 19 -8.96 11.37 -18.03
CA ASP A 19 -8.54 12.77 -18.02
C ASP A 19 -7.08 12.89 -17.54
N ILE A 20 -6.25 13.53 -18.35
CA ILE A 20 -4.85 13.79 -18.02
C ILE A 20 -4.72 15.29 -17.70
N PRO A 21 -4.59 15.68 -16.43
CA PRO A 21 -4.36 17.08 -16.08
C PRO A 21 -3.00 17.56 -16.61
N PRO A 22 -2.81 18.88 -16.78
CA PRO A 22 -1.54 19.44 -17.21
C PRO A 22 -0.41 19.06 -16.25
N LEU A 23 0.83 18.96 -16.76
CA LEU A 23 1.97 18.43 -16.01
C LEU A 23 2.21 19.16 -14.68
N THR A 24 1.90 20.46 -14.62
CA THR A 24 2.00 21.30 -13.42
C THR A 24 1.13 20.82 -12.26
N ARG A 25 0.01 20.15 -12.53
CA ARG A 25 -0.86 19.52 -11.52
C ARG A 25 -0.58 18.03 -11.40
N LEU A 26 -0.25 17.36 -12.50
CA LEU A 26 0.00 15.92 -12.53
C LEU A 26 1.21 15.54 -11.67
N PHE A 27 2.32 16.30 -11.76
CA PHE A 27 3.54 16.01 -11.03
C PHE A 27 3.38 16.07 -9.49
N PRO A 28 2.88 17.17 -8.88
CA PRO A 28 2.70 17.22 -7.44
C PRO A 28 1.63 16.21 -6.95
N LEU A 29 0.60 15.95 -7.75
CA LEU A 29 -0.41 14.93 -7.43
C LEU A 29 0.18 13.53 -7.42
N GLY A 30 1.01 13.19 -8.42
CA GLY A 30 1.72 11.91 -8.47
C GLY A 30 2.69 11.76 -7.30
N LEU A 31 3.44 12.81 -6.97
CA LEU A 31 4.33 12.82 -5.83
C LEU A 31 3.57 12.58 -4.51
N GLN A 32 2.41 13.23 -4.34
CA GLN A 32 1.56 13.02 -3.17
C GLN A 32 1.10 11.57 -3.03
N HIS A 33 0.72 10.92 -4.14
CA HIS A 33 0.31 9.51 -4.11
C HIS A 33 1.46 8.59 -3.69
N VAL A 34 2.67 8.82 -4.19
CA VAL A 34 3.86 8.05 -3.80
C VAL A 34 4.18 8.24 -2.32
N MET A 35 4.16 9.49 -1.84
CA MET A 35 4.43 9.79 -0.42
C MET A 35 3.37 9.16 0.50
N ALA A 36 2.09 9.21 0.11
CA ALA A 36 1.01 8.60 0.88
C ALA A 36 1.13 7.07 0.93
N MET A 37 1.49 6.44 -0.18
CA MET A 37 1.66 4.99 -0.26
C MET A 37 2.89 4.49 0.52
N TYR A 38 3.98 5.26 0.53
CA TYR A 38 5.25 4.88 1.17
C TYR A 38 5.07 4.46 2.63
N ALA A 39 4.25 5.19 3.39
CA ALA A 39 3.99 4.89 4.80
C ALA A 39 3.41 3.47 5.02
N GLY A 40 2.53 3.01 4.12
CA GLY A 40 1.94 1.68 4.20
C GLY A 40 2.81 0.59 3.58
N ALA A 41 3.50 0.89 2.48
CA ALA A 41 4.30 -0.09 1.74
C ALA A 41 5.51 -0.59 2.54
N VAL A 42 6.24 0.32 3.21
CA VAL A 42 7.46 -0.03 3.96
C VAL A 42 7.18 -0.87 5.20
N ALA A 43 5.94 -0.84 5.72
CA ALA A 43 5.58 -1.58 6.91
C ALA A 43 5.69 -3.10 6.74
N VAL A 44 5.25 -3.66 5.61
CA VAL A 44 5.27 -5.12 5.41
C VAL A 44 6.70 -5.69 5.37
N PRO A 45 7.64 -5.17 4.54
CA PRO A 45 9.02 -5.62 4.54
C PRO A 45 9.70 -5.44 5.91
N LEU A 46 9.37 -4.39 6.66
CA LEU A 46 9.92 -4.15 7.99
C LEU A 46 9.44 -5.19 9.01
N ILE A 47 8.15 -5.57 8.97
CA ILE A 47 7.58 -6.59 9.87
C ILE A 47 8.18 -7.97 9.55
N VAL A 48 8.16 -8.36 8.27
CA VAL A 48 8.67 -9.68 7.84
C VAL A 48 10.19 -9.75 8.02
N GLY A 49 10.92 -8.74 7.56
CA GLY A 49 12.37 -8.64 7.70
C GLY A 49 12.80 -8.62 9.17
N GLY A 50 12.13 -7.84 10.02
CA GLY A 50 12.38 -7.83 11.46
C GLY A 50 12.16 -9.19 12.12
N ALA A 51 11.11 -9.92 11.73
CA ALA A 51 10.88 -11.28 12.21
C ALA A 51 11.98 -12.27 11.75
N MET A 52 12.47 -12.15 10.52
CA MET A 52 13.54 -13.00 9.99
C MET A 52 14.90 -12.70 10.63
N VAL A 53 15.20 -11.42 10.91
CA VAL A 53 16.39 -11.03 11.67
C VAL A 53 16.32 -11.56 13.09
N GLY A 54 15.16 -11.46 13.75
CA GLY A 54 14.94 -12.03 15.08
C GLY A 54 15.09 -13.56 15.14
N ALA A 55 14.92 -14.24 14.02
CA ALA A 55 15.13 -15.68 13.87
C ALA A 55 16.56 -16.06 13.43
N GLY A 56 17.46 -15.08 13.25
CA GLY A 56 18.83 -15.32 12.79
C GLY A 56 18.93 -15.79 11.32
N GLN A 57 17.87 -15.64 10.53
CA GLN A 57 17.81 -16.05 9.13
C GLN A 57 18.20 -14.93 8.15
N MET A 58 18.37 -13.70 8.65
CA MET A 58 18.64 -12.50 7.87
C MET A 58 19.46 -11.53 8.71
N ARG A 59 20.32 -10.73 8.06
CA ARG A 59 21.02 -9.63 8.71
C ARG A 59 20.21 -8.34 8.67
N SER A 60 20.38 -7.47 9.65
CA SER A 60 19.62 -6.20 9.75
C SER A 60 19.81 -5.26 8.56
N ASP A 61 20.94 -5.33 7.85
CA ASP A 61 21.22 -4.52 6.67
C ASP A 61 20.44 -4.98 5.43
N GLU A 62 19.99 -6.24 5.38
CA GLU A 62 19.22 -6.77 4.26
C GLU A 62 17.76 -6.26 4.25
N ILE A 63 17.25 -5.75 5.38
CA ILE A 63 15.90 -5.15 5.46
C ILE A 63 15.80 -3.96 4.49
N VAL A 64 16.85 -3.14 4.36
CA VAL A 64 16.86 -2.01 3.43
C VAL A 64 16.79 -2.49 1.98
N HIS A 65 17.41 -3.63 1.69
CA HIS A 65 17.33 -4.26 0.38
C HIS A 65 15.91 -4.76 0.09
N LEU A 66 15.23 -5.36 1.08
CA LEU A 66 13.83 -5.77 0.96
C LEU A 66 12.90 -4.58 0.68
N ILE A 67 13.07 -3.47 1.42
CA ILE A 67 12.24 -2.27 1.23
C ILE A 67 12.44 -1.70 -0.17
N THR A 68 13.69 -1.61 -0.64
CA THR A 68 14.01 -1.08 -1.96
C THR A 68 13.45 -1.97 -3.07
N ALA A 69 13.63 -3.29 -2.94
CA ALA A 69 13.09 -4.27 -3.89
C ALA A 69 11.56 -4.22 -3.93
N ASP A 70 10.90 -4.12 -2.77
CA ASP A 70 9.46 -4.02 -2.67
C ASP A 70 8.91 -2.78 -3.37
N LEU A 71 9.42 -1.60 -3.04
CA LEU A 71 8.99 -0.34 -3.67
C LEU A 71 9.24 -0.33 -5.18
N PHE A 72 10.36 -0.92 -5.62
CA PHE A 72 10.69 -1.03 -7.04
C PHE A 72 9.69 -1.93 -7.78
N VAL A 73 9.43 -3.13 -7.25
CA VAL A 73 8.48 -4.08 -7.87
C VAL A 73 7.04 -3.56 -7.79
N ALA A 74 6.64 -2.94 -6.69
CA ALA A 74 5.33 -2.32 -6.52
C ALA A 74 5.10 -1.18 -7.52
N GLY A 75 6.13 -0.37 -7.79
CA GLY A 75 6.10 0.66 -8.84
C GLY A 75 5.88 0.06 -10.23
N ILE A 76 6.64 -0.99 -10.58
CA ILE A 76 6.48 -1.71 -11.86
C ILE A 76 5.08 -2.31 -11.96
N ALA A 77 4.60 -2.97 -10.91
CA ALA A 77 3.28 -3.58 -10.87
C ALA A 77 2.15 -2.53 -11.03
N THR A 78 2.31 -1.35 -10.41
CA THR A 78 1.37 -0.23 -10.55
C THR A 78 1.32 0.28 -11.99
N ILE A 79 2.48 0.44 -12.65
CA ILE A 79 2.54 0.85 -14.06
C ILE A 79 1.90 -0.21 -14.96
N LEU A 80 2.21 -1.48 -14.73
CA LEU A 80 1.64 -2.60 -15.49
C LEU A 80 0.11 -2.65 -15.35
N GLN A 81 -0.41 -2.42 -14.14
CA GLN A 81 -1.85 -2.44 -13.85
C GLN A 81 -2.57 -1.22 -14.45
N ALA A 82 -1.92 -0.06 -14.45
CA ALA A 82 -2.47 1.19 -14.95
C ALA A 82 -2.45 1.29 -16.49
N VAL A 83 -1.34 0.92 -17.14
CA VAL A 83 -1.22 0.92 -18.61
C VAL A 83 -2.03 -0.23 -19.20
N GLY A 84 -1.95 -1.41 -18.56
CA GLY A 84 -2.55 -2.65 -19.04
C GLY A 84 -1.90 -3.15 -20.34
N PHE A 85 -1.59 -4.44 -20.39
CA PHE A 85 -1.13 -5.11 -21.60
C PHE A 85 -2.05 -6.29 -21.94
N TRP A 86 -2.73 -6.18 -23.08
CA TRP A 86 -3.62 -7.21 -23.61
C TRP A 86 -4.79 -7.56 -22.66
N ARG A 87 -4.75 -8.73 -22.00
CA ARG A 87 -5.72 -9.19 -20.98
C ARG A 87 -5.26 -8.93 -19.54
N PHE A 88 -4.05 -8.43 -19.34
CA PHE A 88 -3.48 -8.12 -18.03
C PHE A 88 -3.57 -6.61 -17.76
N GLY A 89 -3.96 -6.25 -16.55
CA GLY A 89 -4.17 -4.87 -16.12
C GLY A 89 -5.59 -4.38 -16.33
N VAL A 90 -6.14 -3.74 -15.29
CA VAL A 90 -7.53 -3.26 -15.26
C VAL A 90 -7.68 -1.91 -15.97
N ARG A 91 -6.58 -1.28 -16.40
CA ARG A 91 -6.54 0.05 -17.03
C ARG A 91 -7.18 1.12 -16.15
N LEU A 92 -6.97 0.98 -14.84
CA LEU A 92 -7.38 1.92 -13.82
C LEU A 92 -6.14 2.30 -13.00
N PRO A 93 -6.07 3.55 -12.49
CA PRO A 93 -4.97 4.02 -11.65
C PRO A 93 -5.05 3.36 -10.26
N LEU A 94 -4.66 2.08 -10.18
CA LEU A 94 -4.67 1.27 -8.98
C LEU A 94 -3.24 1.10 -8.47
N MET A 95 -2.91 1.76 -7.37
CA MET A 95 -1.63 1.57 -6.70
C MET A 95 -1.53 0.15 -6.16
N GLN A 96 -0.53 -0.59 -6.63
CA GLN A 96 -0.23 -1.95 -6.16
C GLN A 96 0.74 -1.86 -5.00
N GLY A 97 0.41 -2.50 -3.89
CA GLY A 97 1.28 -2.63 -2.73
C GLY A 97 1.15 -4.03 -2.12
N VAL A 98 2.01 -4.35 -1.16
CA VAL A 98 1.97 -5.65 -0.48
C VAL A 98 0.80 -5.69 0.49
N THR A 99 0.09 -6.82 0.49
CA THR A 99 -1.02 -7.04 1.41
C THR A 99 -0.54 -7.50 2.78
N PHE A 100 -1.07 -6.89 3.83
CA PHE A 100 -0.85 -7.32 5.21
C PHE A 100 -1.47 -8.70 5.50
N ALA A 101 -2.42 -9.16 4.69
CA ALA A 101 -3.06 -10.47 4.88
C ALA A 101 -2.08 -11.64 4.76
N ALA A 102 -1.01 -11.48 3.98
CA ALA A 102 -0.01 -12.53 3.76
C ALA A 102 1.12 -12.55 4.81
N VAL A 103 1.21 -11.53 5.68
CA VAL A 103 2.33 -11.36 6.62
C VAL A 103 2.45 -12.53 7.59
N GLY A 104 1.35 -12.96 8.19
CA GLY A 104 1.33 -14.07 9.15
C GLY A 104 1.84 -15.39 8.56
N PRO A 105 1.26 -15.85 7.42
CA PRO A 105 1.77 -17.02 6.71
C PRO A 105 3.24 -16.89 6.27
N MET A 106 3.66 -15.73 5.76
CA MET A 106 5.05 -15.49 5.34
C MET A 106 6.03 -15.67 6.49
N ILE A 107 5.74 -15.10 7.66
CA ILE A 107 6.59 -15.26 8.85
C ILE A 107 6.64 -16.73 9.26
N THR A 108 5.49 -17.42 9.28
CA THR A 108 5.42 -18.83 9.67
C THR A 108 6.25 -19.72 8.75
N ILE A 109 6.16 -19.51 7.43
CA ILE A 109 6.96 -20.25 6.45
C ILE A 109 8.44 -19.92 6.62
N GLY A 110 8.77 -18.64 6.81
CA GLY A 110 10.15 -18.18 7.01
C GLY A 110 10.82 -18.78 8.24
N LEU A 111 10.10 -18.89 9.36
CA LEU A 111 10.63 -19.45 10.60
C LEU A 111 10.92 -20.96 10.50
N ASN A 112 10.11 -21.70 9.72
CA ASN A 112 10.23 -23.15 9.62
C ASN A 112 11.10 -23.61 8.44
N HIS A 113 11.12 -22.86 7.34
CA HIS A 113 11.73 -23.27 6.07
C HIS A 113 12.73 -22.25 5.51
N GLY A 114 12.98 -21.15 6.23
CA GLY A 114 13.91 -20.10 5.83
C GLY A 114 13.34 -19.14 4.78
N ILE A 115 14.13 -18.11 4.46
CA ILE A 115 13.69 -17.02 3.58
C ILE A 115 13.52 -17.45 2.12
N THR A 116 14.31 -18.41 1.64
CA THR A 116 14.21 -18.93 0.28
C THR A 116 12.86 -19.61 0.05
N ALA A 117 12.31 -20.27 1.07
CA ALA A 117 10.97 -20.86 1.00
C ALA A 117 9.87 -19.80 0.91
N ILE A 118 10.05 -18.62 1.54
CA ILE A 118 9.13 -17.49 1.37
C ILE A 118 9.09 -17.09 -0.12
N TYR A 119 10.24 -16.82 -0.73
CA TYR A 119 10.28 -16.42 -2.15
C TYR A 119 9.69 -17.48 -3.08
N GLY A 120 10.04 -18.76 -2.88
CA GLY A 120 9.48 -19.86 -3.66
C GLY A 120 7.96 -19.96 -3.51
N SER A 121 7.46 -19.89 -2.27
CA SER A 121 6.02 -19.97 -1.99
C SER A 121 5.23 -18.80 -2.59
N VAL A 122 5.77 -17.58 -2.56
CA VAL A 122 5.14 -16.38 -3.14
C VAL A 122 5.08 -16.47 -4.65
N ILE A 123 6.15 -16.95 -5.31
CA ILE A 123 6.16 -17.16 -6.77
C ILE A 123 5.11 -18.20 -7.18
N VAL A 124 5.08 -19.35 -6.51
CA VAL A 124 4.11 -20.41 -6.79
C VAL A 124 2.68 -19.92 -6.52
N CYS A 125 2.45 -19.21 -5.42
CA CYS A 125 1.15 -18.61 -5.10
C CYS A 125 0.72 -17.58 -6.16
N GLY A 126 1.62 -16.73 -6.63
CA GLY A 126 1.34 -15.73 -7.66
C GLY A 126 0.95 -16.38 -9.00
N VAL A 127 1.68 -17.41 -9.43
CA VAL A 127 1.35 -18.18 -10.64
C VAL A 127 0.00 -18.89 -10.46
N PHE A 128 -0.23 -19.54 -9.32
CA PHE A 128 -1.49 -20.20 -9.02
C PHE A 128 -2.66 -19.20 -9.04
N MET A 129 -2.50 -18.03 -8.42
CA MET A 129 -3.53 -17.01 -8.35
C MET A 129 -3.84 -16.43 -9.74
N MET A 130 -2.84 -16.32 -10.62
CA MET A 130 -3.05 -15.94 -12.01
C MET A 130 -3.91 -16.96 -12.78
N LEU A 131 -3.69 -18.26 -12.54
CA LEU A 131 -4.47 -19.33 -13.16
C LEU A 131 -5.91 -19.39 -12.63
N VAL A 132 -6.11 -19.15 -11.33
CA VAL A 132 -7.43 -19.24 -10.67
C VAL A 132 -8.21 -17.92 -10.78
N ALA A 133 -7.57 -16.80 -11.09
CA ALA A 133 -8.18 -15.47 -11.26
C ALA A 133 -9.53 -15.45 -12.02
N PRO A 134 -9.69 -16.09 -13.21
CA PRO A 134 -10.97 -16.06 -13.92
C PRO A 134 -12.09 -16.81 -13.18
N ILE A 135 -11.73 -17.83 -12.39
CA ILE A 135 -12.67 -18.61 -11.58
C ILE A 135 -13.11 -17.79 -10.37
N VAL A 136 -12.15 -17.16 -9.66
CA VAL A 136 -12.45 -16.27 -8.53
C VAL A 136 -13.32 -15.10 -8.99
N GLY A 137 -13.04 -14.52 -10.15
CA GLY A 137 -13.84 -13.43 -10.73
C GLY A 137 -15.32 -13.77 -10.86
N ARG A 138 -15.66 -15.04 -11.12
CA ARG A 138 -17.06 -15.53 -11.15
C ARG A 138 -17.61 -15.80 -9.75
N LEU A 139 -16.76 -16.19 -8.81
CA LEU A 139 -17.14 -16.52 -7.43
C LEU A 139 -17.37 -15.27 -6.55
N ILE A 140 -16.80 -14.11 -6.89
CA ILE A 140 -16.98 -12.85 -6.14
C ILE A 140 -18.46 -12.47 -5.99
N ARG A 141 -19.35 -12.91 -6.88
CA ARG A 141 -20.81 -12.71 -6.75
C ARG A 141 -21.40 -13.35 -5.48
N PHE A 142 -20.76 -14.39 -4.94
CA PHE A 142 -21.21 -15.10 -3.73
C PHE A 142 -20.66 -14.49 -2.43
N PHE A 143 -19.72 -13.55 -2.51
CA PHE A 143 -19.16 -12.87 -1.35
C PHE A 143 -19.83 -11.50 -1.19
N PRO A 144 -20.87 -11.38 -0.33
CA PRO A 144 -21.51 -10.10 -0.08
C PRO A 144 -20.50 -9.11 0.52
N PRO A 145 -20.73 -7.79 0.37
CA PRO A 145 -19.81 -6.75 0.87
C PRO A 145 -19.49 -6.88 2.38
N LEU A 146 -20.37 -7.54 3.13
CA LEU A 146 -20.14 -7.88 4.54
C LEU A 146 -18.87 -8.72 4.74
N VAL A 147 -18.62 -9.74 3.92
CA VAL A 147 -17.45 -10.63 4.09
C VAL A 147 -16.16 -9.88 3.81
N THR A 148 -16.13 -9.12 2.71
CA THR A 148 -14.97 -8.30 2.34
C THR A 148 -14.67 -7.26 3.42
N GLY A 149 -15.70 -6.59 3.95
CA GLY A 149 -15.57 -5.64 5.05
C GLY A 149 -15.04 -6.27 6.34
N THR A 150 -15.56 -7.44 6.73
CA THR A 150 -15.08 -8.16 7.91
C THR A 150 -13.62 -8.59 7.76
N ILE A 151 -13.19 -9.07 6.59
CA ILE A 151 -11.79 -9.45 6.34
C ILE A 151 -10.87 -8.23 6.46
N ILE A 152 -11.25 -7.08 5.88
CA ILE A 152 -10.49 -5.83 5.99
C ILE A 152 -10.37 -5.39 7.46
N LEU A 153 -11.46 -5.52 8.24
CA LEU A 153 -11.46 -5.20 9.67
C LEU A 153 -10.53 -6.14 10.46
N ILE A 154 -10.54 -7.44 10.16
CA ILE A 154 -9.63 -8.41 10.80
C ILE A 154 -8.16 -8.08 10.48
N ILE A 155 -7.85 -7.71 9.23
CA ILE A 155 -6.50 -7.27 8.85
C ILE A 155 -6.10 -6.03 9.66
N GLY A 156 -6.99 -5.04 9.77
CA GLY A 156 -6.75 -3.83 10.56
C GLY A 156 -6.51 -4.11 12.05
N ILE A 157 -7.35 -4.94 12.66
CA ILE A 157 -7.18 -5.34 14.08
C ILE A 157 -5.88 -6.10 14.29
N SER A 158 -5.49 -6.98 13.35
CA SER A 158 -4.24 -7.73 13.44
C SER A 158 -3.03 -6.79 13.44
N LEU A 159 -3.09 -5.69 12.67
CA LEU A 159 -2.02 -4.67 12.62
C LEU A 159 -1.95 -3.80 13.87
N MET A 160 -3.02 -3.70 14.67
CA MET A 160 -2.95 -2.99 15.95
C MET A 160 -1.91 -3.60 16.89
N SER A 161 -1.74 -4.93 16.85
CA SER A 161 -0.71 -5.60 17.67
C SER A 161 0.71 -5.19 17.27
N VAL A 162 0.96 -5.06 15.97
CA VAL A 162 2.25 -4.61 15.43
C VAL A 162 2.48 -3.14 15.77
N ALA A 163 1.46 -2.30 15.58
CA ALA A 163 1.54 -0.88 15.91
C ALA A 163 1.80 -0.66 17.42
N ALA A 164 1.18 -1.44 18.29
CA ALA A 164 1.44 -1.41 19.73
C ALA A 164 2.90 -1.81 20.05
N GLY A 165 3.46 -2.78 19.34
CA GLY A 165 4.87 -3.14 19.45
C GLY A 165 5.82 -2.00 19.07
N TRP A 166 5.50 -1.24 18.02
CA TRP A 166 6.27 -0.05 17.63
C TRP A 166 6.10 1.11 18.62
N PHE A 167 4.88 1.33 19.09
CA PHE A 167 4.55 2.36 20.08
C PHE A 167 5.26 2.11 21.43
N GLY A 168 5.47 0.85 21.80
CA GLY A 168 6.16 0.45 23.01
C GLY A 168 7.69 0.53 22.96
N GLY A 169 8.32 0.92 21.84
CA GLY A 169 9.78 1.06 21.73
C GLY A 169 10.45 0.13 20.70
N GLY A 170 9.71 -0.40 19.73
CA GLY A 170 10.26 -1.03 18.52
C GLY A 170 10.64 -2.50 18.64
N THR A 171 11.07 -2.97 19.81
CA THR A 171 11.31 -4.41 20.05
C THR A 171 10.63 -4.88 21.33
N ALA A 172 9.67 -5.78 21.21
CA ALA A 172 8.94 -6.40 22.34
C ALA A 172 9.82 -7.21 23.33
N LYS A 173 11.14 -7.25 23.14
CA LYS A 173 12.13 -7.98 23.96
C LYS A 173 13.22 -7.10 24.58
N GLY A 174 13.19 -5.77 24.37
CA GLY A 174 14.16 -4.86 24.98
C GLY A 174 13.76 -4.48 26.41
N ALA A 175 14.74 -4.31 27.30
CA ALA A 175 14.51 -3.84 28.68
C ALA A 175 13.90 -2.42 28.74
N ASP A 176 13.90 -1.69 27.62
CA ASP A 176 13.34 -0.35 27.46
C ASP A 176 11.90 -0.35 26.89
N PHE A 177 11.26 -1.51 26.77
CA PHE A 177 9.87 -1.58 26.29
C PHE A 177 8.95 -0.86 27.28
N GLY A 178 8.24 0.16 26.80
CA GLY A 178 7.40 1.03 27.63
C GLY A 178 8.15 2.21 28.28
N ALA A 179 9.38 2.51 27.84
CA ALA A 179 10.07 3.72 28.29
C ALA A 179 9.20 4.97 28.02
N PRO A 180 9.03 5.88 29.00
CA PRO A 180 8.19 7.07 28.84
C PRO A 180 8.58 7.94 27.63
N LYS A 181 9.86 7.91 27.23
CA LYS A 181 10.38 8.60 26.06
C LYS A 181 9.84 8.02 24.75
N ALA A 182 9.81 6.69 24.59
CA ALA A 182 9.31 6.04 23.38
C ALA A 182 7.80 6.26 23.20
N ILE A 183 7.04 6.12 24.29
CA ILE A 183 5.61 6.44 24.32
C ILE A 183 5.38 7.93 24.03
N GLY A 184 6.23 8.81 24.58
CA GLY A 184 6.20 10.25 24.31
C GLY A 184 6.37 10.58 22.82
N PHE A 185 7.34 9.95 22.15
CA PHE A 185 7.50 10.09 20.69
C PHE A 185 6.28 9.55 19.93
N GLY A 186 5.76 8.38 20.31
CA GLY A 186 4.55 7.82 19.70
C GLY A 186 3.35 8.76 19.80
N PHE A 187 3.06 9.28 20.99
CA PHE A 187 1.94 10.21 21.20
C PHE A 187 2.15 11.55 20.51
N LEU A 188 3.40 12.05 20.47
CA LEU A 188 3.76 13.26 19.75
C LEU A 188 3.52 13.11 18.25
N THR A 189 3.96 12.00 17.64
CA THR A 189 3.71 11.75 16.20
C THR A 189 2.22 11.65 15.90
N LEU A 190 1.45 10.98 16.75
CA LEU A 190 -0.01 10.88 16.62
C LEU A 190 -0.70 12.25 16.74
N LEU A 191 -0.28 13.08 17.71
CA LEU A 191 -0.80 14.43 17.88
C LEU A 191 -0.48 15.30 16.66
N ILE A 192 0.74 15.22 16.13
CA ILE A 192 1.14 15.94 14.91
C ILE A 192 0.26 15.51 13.74
N ILE A 193 0.04 14.21 13.53
CA ILE A 193 -0.84 13.70 12.46
C ILE A 193 -2.26 14.26 12.63
N ILE A 194 -2.86 14.16 13.82
CA ILE A 194 -4.20 14.69 14.08
C ILE A 194 -4.26 16.21 13.85
N LEU A 195 -3.24 16.95 14.28
CA LEU A 195 -3.18 18.41 14.10
C LEU A 195 -3.06 18.78 12.62
N LEU A 196 -2.21 18.08 11.86
CA LEU A 196 -2.05 18.27 10.43
C LEU A 196 -3.32 17.89 9.67
N GLU A 197 -4.01 16.80 10.03
CA GLU A 197 -5.30 16.44 9.41
C GLU A 197 -6.40 17.46 9.74
N ARG A 198 -6.37 18.02 10.95
CA ARG A 198 -7.35 19.01 11.38
C ARG A 198 -7.12 20.39 10.73
N LEU A 199 -5.86 20.81 10.60
CA LEU A 199 -5.48 22.10 9.98
C LEU A 199 -5.40 22.02 8.45
N GLY A 200 -5.09 20.85 7.90
CA GLY A 200 -4.99 20.55 6.47
C GLY A 200 -6.33 20.46 5.75
N ARG A 201 -7.45 20.53 6.48
CA ARG A 201 -8.77 20.84 5.89
C ARG A 201 -8.80 22.29 5.40
N GLN A 202 -8.10 22.58 4.30
CA GLN A 202 -8.27 23.82 3.54
C GLN A 202 -9.47 23.75 2.57
N PRO A 203 -10.08 24.90 2.28
CA PRO A 203 -11.51 25.03 2.05
C PRO A 203 -11.94 24.51 0.67
N SER A 204 -12.99 23.70 0.70
CA SER A 204 -14.07 23.38 -0.26
C SER A 204 -14.22 24.07 -1.64
N SER A 205 -13.30 24.87 -2.17
CA SER A 205 -13.42 25.47 -3.51
C SER A 205 -13.22 24.46 -4.64
N ALA A 206 -12.45 23.37 -4.43
CA ALA A 206 -12.30 22.29 -5.40
C ALA A 206 -13.49 21.30 -5.41
N SER A 207 -14.23 21.20 -4.30
CA SER A 207 -15.41 20.32 -4.20
C SER A 207 -16.64 20.87 -4.94
N ARG A 208 -16.77 22.20 -5.04
CA ARG A 208 -17.91 22.84 -5.74
C ARG A 208 -17.83 22.66 -7.26
N SER A 209 -16.65 22.64 -7.86
CA SER A 209 -16.50 22.40 -9.30
C SER A 209 -16.77 20.94 -9.71
N CYS A 210 -16.59 19.97 -8.80
CA CYS A 210 -16.87 18.55 -9.07
C CYS A 210 -18.34 18.18 -8.76
N SER A 211 -18.95 18.82 -7.76
CA SER A 211 -20.39 18.69 -7.50
C SER A 211 -21.24 19.31 -8.62
N ALA A 212 -20.78 20.41 -9.25
CA ALA A 212 -21.52 21.05 -10.34
C ALA A 212 -21.54 20.20 -11.62
N SER A 213 -20.47 19.45 -11.91
CA SER A 213 -20.42 18.58 -13.10
C SER A 213 -21.10 17.22 -12.90
N SER A 214 -21.28 16.76 -11.65
CA SER A 214 -21.97 15.51 -11.34
C SER A 214 -23.48 15.68 -11.14
N GLN A 215 -24.00 16.91 -11.08
CA GLN A 215 -25.43 17.17 -10.97
C GLN A 215 -26.09 17.42 -12.35
N GLU A 216 -25.30 17.50 -13.43
CA GLU A 216 -25.78 17.62 -14.81
C GLU A 216 -25.63 16.32 -15.66
N ARG A 217 -25.30 15.16 -15.06
CA ARG A 217 -25.31 13.86 -15.79
C ARG A 217 -25.83 12.70 -14.96
#